data_AF-A0A940EXW0-F1
#
_entry.id   AF-A0A940EXW0-F1
#
_cell.length_a   1.000
_cell.length_b   1.000
_cell.length_c   1.000
_cell.angle_alpha   90.00
_cell.angle_beta   90.00
_cell.angle_gamma   90.00
#
_symmetry.space_group_name_H-M   'P 1'
#
loop_
_entity.id
_entity.type
_entity.pdbx_description
1 polymer ?
#
loop_
_entity_poly.entity_id
_entity_poly.type
_entity_poly.pdbx_seq_one_letter_code
_entity_poly.pdbx_strand_id
1 'polypeptide(L)'
;MKRVVILGIGLLLAAMASAAAPNPAAPYIGVYKPWSRGCGGAVFLREKTVEWHATWNTCERRPYKVLEVAARNELPRIAVQIEKPSRQCGFEVLEIQQENSRPSSMWALRAYPTLESYEKRDLPEWQDSPLPERAVPMCPLDPRPDPRQ
;
A
#
# COMPACT_ATOMS: atom_id res chain seq x y z
N MET A 1 -38.13 45.91 -45.80
CA MET A 1 -36.79 45.31 -45.60
C MET A 1 -36.77 44.65 -44.22
N LYS A 2 -36.63 43.32 -44.16
CA LYS A 2 -36.73 42.50 -42.94
C LYS A 2 -35.34 42.35 -42.29
N ARG A 3 -35.24 42.53 -40.97
CA ARG A 3 -34.10 42.05 -40.17
C ARG A 3 -34.65 41.16 -39.05
N VAL A 4 -34.50 39.85 -39.23
CA VAL A 4 -34.73 38.86 -38.18
C VAL A 4 -33.42 38.76 -37.40
N VAL A 5 -33.44 39.14 -36.13
CA VAL A 5 -32.32 38.94 -35.20
C VAL A 5 -32.57 37.60 -34.51
N ILE A 6 -31.85 36.57 -34.94
CA ILE A 6 -31.85 35.25 -34.30
C ILE A 6 -30.95 35.35 -33.07
N LEU A 7 -31.56 35.46 -31.89
CA LEU A 7 -30.88 35.32 -30.59
C LEU A 7 -30.59 33.83 -30.35
N GLY A 8 -29.45 33.37 -30.87
CA GLY A 8 -28.88 32.07 -30.51
C GLY A 8 -28.13 32.18 -29.19
N ILE A 9 -28.79 31.90 -28.07
CA ILE A 9 -28.11 31.73 -26.77
C ILE A 9 -27.51 30.32 -26.77
N GLY A 10 -26.20 30.26 -27.01
CA GLY A 10 -25.43 29.02 -27.03
C GLY A 10 -25.36 28.37 -25.66
N LEU A 11 -25.62 27.05 -25.62
CA LEU A 11 -25.38 26.18 -24.48
C LEU A 11 -23.88 26.13 -24.18
N LEU A 12 -23.44 26.77 -23.09
CA LEU A 12 -22.09 26.60 -22.54
C LEU A 12 -22.02 25.26 -21.79
N LEU A 13 -21.55 24.21 -22.45
CA LEU A 13 -21.12 22.98 -21.77
C LEU A 13 -19.81 23.26 -21.03
N ALA A 14 -19.91 23.49 -19.71
CA ALA A 14 -18.75 23.48 -18.83
C ALA A 14 -18.22 22.05 -18.71
N ALA A 15 -17.15 21.73 -19.44
CA ALA A 15 -16.37 20.51 -19.24
C ALA A 15 -15.68 20.58 -17.86
N MET A 16 -16.27 19.94 -16.86
CA MET A 16 -15.58 19.67 -15.60
C MET A 16 -14.47 18.65 -15.88
N ALA A 17 -13.25 19.14 -16.11
CA ALA A 17 -12.07 18.28 -16.13
C ALA A 17 -11.90 17.70 -14.72
N SER A 18 -12.31 16.45 -14.53
CA SER A 18 -12.12 15.71 -13.29
C SER A 18 -10.63 15.43 -13.14
N ALA A 19 -9.91 16.29 -12.42
CA ALA A 19 -8.55 16.01 -12.01
C ALA A 19 -8.58 14.74 -11.14
N ALA A 20 -7.99 13.65 -11.64
CA ALA A 20 -7.86 12.43 -10.84
C ALA A 20 -7.08 12.77 -9.56
N ALA A 21 -7.61 12.40 -8.40
CA ALA A 21 -6.92 12.61 -7.14
C ALA A 21 -5.54 11.93 -7.20
N PRO A 22 -4.47 12.57 -6.69
CA PRO A 22 -3.14 11.97 -6.69
C PRO A 22 -3.15 10.67 -5.90
N ASN A 23 -2.64 9.58 -6.49
CA ASN A 23 -2.57 8.29 -5.82
C ASN A 23 -1.47 8.34 -4.73
N PRO A 24 -1.81 8.26 -3.43
CA PRO A 24 -0.82 8.32 -2.35
C PRO A 24 0.15 7.12 -2.37
N ALA A 25 -0.22 6.01 -3.00
CA ALA A 25 0.65 4.85 -3.16
C ALA A 25 1.64 4.96 -4.32
N ALA A 26 1.50 5.96 -5.22
CA ALA A 26 2.36 6.08 -6.40
C ALA A 26 3.87 6.06 -6.07
N PRO A 27 4.35 6.75 -5.02
CA PRO A 27 5.74 6.70 -4.62
C PRO A 27 6.17 5.36 -4.00
N TYR A 28 5.31 4.36 -3.86
CA TYR A 28 5.60 3.06 -3.25
C TYR A 28 5.30 1.87 -4.19
N ILE A 29 4.77 2.13 -5.38
CA ILE A 29 4.57 1.06 -6.38
C ILE A 29 5.93 0.42 -6.70
N GLY A 30 5.95 -0.92 -6.75
CA GLY A 30 7.16 -1.68 -6.96
C GLY A 30 7.06 -3.16 -6.61
N VAL A 31 8.18 -3.85 -6.78
CA VAL A 31 8.37 -5.24 -6.35
C VAL A 31 9.34 -5.24 -5.18
N TYR A 32 8.94 -5.86 -4.08
CA TYR A 32 9.71 -5.93 -2.85
C TYR A 32 10.09 -7.38 -2.59
N LYS A 33 11.39 -7.68 -2.65
CA LYS A 33 11.90 -9.04 -2.48
C LYS A 33 12.54 -9.18 -1.10
N PRO A 34 12.04 -10.08 -0.23
CA PRO A 34 12.74 -10.43 0.98
C PRO A 34 14.07 -11.12 0.66
N TRP A 35 15.15 -10.74 1.34
CA TRP A 35 16.45 -11.43 1.19
C TRP A 35 16.62 -12.58 2.18
N SER A 36 15.79 -12.65 3.22
CA SER A 36 15.83 -13.74 4.21
C SER A 36 15.12 -14.98 3.68
N ARG A 37 15.74 -16.16 3.91
CA ARG A 37 15.16 -17.46 3.50
C ARG A 37 13.82 -17.77 4.19
N GLY A 38 13.61 -17.25 5.40
CA GLY A 38 12.37 -17.46 6.16
C GLY A 38 11.16 -16.77 5.55
N CYS A 39 11.36 -15.69 4.81
CA CYS A 39 10.29 -14.97 4.14
C CYS A 39 10.06 -15.50 2.73
N GLY A 40 11.12 -15.55 1.91
CA GLY A 40 11.04 -16.00 0.52
C GLY A 40 10.11 -15.17 -0.36
N GLY A 41 10.14 -15.42 -1.67
CA GLY A 41 9.21 -14.84 -2.65
C GLY A 41 9.29 -13.31 -2.82
N ALA A 42 8.14 -12.64 -2.90
CA ALA A 42 8.04 -11.20 -3.17
C ALA A 42 6.65 -10.62 -2.84
N VAL A 43 6.61 -9.31 -2.56
CA VAL A 43 5.39 -8.48 -2.57
C VAL A 43 5.37 -7.61 -3.82
N PHE A 44 4.24 -7.58 -4.51
CA PHE A 44 4.00 -6.76 -5.69
C PHE A 44 2.96 -5.69 -5.34
N LEU A 45 3.41 -4.47 -5.06
CA LEU A 45 2.52 -3.34 -4.81
C LEU A 45 2.28 -2.60 -6.13
N ARG A 46 1.03 -2.60 -6.60
CA ARG A 46 0.60 -1.92 -7.83
C ARG A 46 -0.34 -0.77 -7.48
N GLU A 47 -0.76 -0.01 -8.49
CA GLU A 47 -1.57 1.19 -8.30
C GLU A 47 -2.84 0.99 -7.46
N LYS A 48 -3.50 -0.17 -7.59
CA LYS A 48 -4.78 -0.49 -6.92
C LYS A 48 -4.84 -1.89 -6.34
N THR A 49 -3.79 -2.67 -6.53
CA THR A 49 -3.76 -4.07 -6.13
C THR A 49 -2.44 -4.45 -5.51
N VAL A 50 -2.49 -5.41 -4.61
CA VAL A 50 -1.31 -6.00 -4.01
C VAL A 50 -1.40 -7.51 -4.08
N GLU A 51 -0.25 -8.15 -4.16
CA GLU A 51 -0.08 -9.59 -4.31
C GLU A 51 1.19 -9.96 -3.55
N TRP A 52 1.21 -11.10 -2.86
CA TRP A 52 2.43 -11.56 -2.21
C TRP A 52 2.57 -13.07 -2.26
N HIS A 53 3.83 -13.47 -2.33
CA HIS A 53 4.25 -14.85 -2.30
C HIS A 53 5.30 -14.94 -1.20
N ALA A 54 5.02 -15.70 -0.15
CA ALA A 54 5.97 -16.02 0.91
C ALA A 54 5.99 -17.54 1.09
N THR A 55 7.07 -18.06 1.70
CA THR A 55 7.25 -19.51 1.91
C THR A 55 6.09 -20.15 2.69
N TRP A 56 5.45 -19.38 3.55
CA TRP A 56 4.44 -19.85 4.51
C TRP A 56 3.03 -19.32 4.23
N ASN A 57 2.87 -18.39 3.28
CA ASN A 57 1.56 -17.87 2.86
C ASN A 57 1.66 -17.24 1.46
N THR A 58 0.64 -17.43 0.63
CA THR A 58 0.55 -16.80 -0.69
C THR A 58 -0.83 -16.18 -0.86
N CYS A 59 -0.86 -14.92 -1.29
CA CYS A 59 -2.09 -14.24 -1.66
C CYS A 59 -2.01 -13.77 -3.10
N GLU A 60 -2.98 -14.23 -3.88
CA GLU A 60 -3.21 -13.72 -5.22
C GLU A 60 -3.54 -12.23 -5.19
N ARG A 61 -3.54 -11.61 -6.37
CA ARG A 61 -3.87 -10.20 -6.52
C ARG A 61 -5.19 -9.82 -5.86
N ARG A 62 -5.13 -8.87 -4.92
CA ARG A 62 -6.29 -8.30 -4.23
C ARG A 62 -6.30 -6.78 -4.33
N PRO A 63 -7.48 -6.16 -4.40
CA PRO A 63 -7.59 -4.72 -4.24
C PRO A 63 -7.19 -4.32 -2.81
N TYR A 64 -6.71 -3.09 -2.66
CA TYR A 64 -6.38 -2.52 -1.35
C TYR A 64 -6.82 -1.06 -1.27
N LYS A 65 -6.92 -0.57 -0.04
CA LYS A 65 -6.97 0.86 0.26
C LYS A 65 -5.74 1.29 1.05
N VAL A 66 -5.27 2.50 0.82
CA VAL A 66 -4.17 3.08 1.62
C VAL A 66 -4.73 3.50 2.98
N LEU A 67 -4.12 3.00 4.05
CA LEU A 67 -4.44 3.41 5.41
C LEU A 67 -3.59 4.62 5.82
N GLU A 68 -2.28 4.53 5.56
CA GLU A 68 -1.31 5.49 6.06
C GLU A 68 -0.14 5.62 5.08
N VAL A 69 0.40 6.84 4.98
CA VAL A 69 1.68 7.13 4.33
C VAL A 69 2.48 8.02 5.28
N ALA A 70 3.78 7.74 5.43
CA ALA A 70 4.70 8.53 6.25
C ALA A 70 4.59 10.04 5.98
N ALA A 71 4.67 10.83 7.05
CA ALA A 71 4.85 12.28 6.94
C ALA A 71 6.21 12.61 6.29
N ARG A 72 6.37 13.82 5.73
CA ARG A 72 7.61 14.23 5.02
C ARG A 72 8.90 14.09 5.83
N ASN A 73 8.83 14.18 7.15
CA ASN A 73 9.99 14.13 8.05
C ASN A 73 10.21 12.75 8.67
N GLU A 74 9.38 11.76 8.30
CA GLU A 74 9.50 10.38 8.73
C GLU A 74 10.23 9.54 7.69
N LEU A 75 10.71 8.37 8.11
CA LEU A 75 11.20 7.38 7.16
C LEU A 75 10.04 6.94 6.25
N PRO A 76 10.28 6.75 4.93
CA PRO A 76 9.27 6.25 4.01
C PRO A 76 8.52 5.03 4.56
N ARG A 77 7.20 5.15 4.65
CA ARG A 77 6.28 4.11 5.12
C ARG A 77 4.98 4.20 4.33
N ILE A 78 4.45 3.04 3.96
CA ILE A 78 3.06 2.90 3.50
C ILE A 78 2.42 1.72 4.21
N ALA A 79 1.18 1.89 4.64
CA ALA A 79 0.33 0.81 5.11
C ALA A 79 -0.91 0.70 4.22
N VAL A 80 -1.20 -0.52 3.76
CA VAL A 80 -2.35 -0.82 2.90
C VAL A 80 -3.23 -1.88 3.53
N GLN A 81 -4.54 -1.65 3.54
CA GLN A 81 -5.51 -2.66 3.93
C GLN A 81 -6.00 -3.42 2.72
N ILE A 82 -5.88 -4.75 2.76
CA ILE A 82 -6.40 -5.66 1.76
C ILE A 82 -7.92 -5.67 1.83
N GLU A 83 -8.57 -5.45 0.70
CA GLU A 83 -10.01 -5.59 0.59
C GLU A 83 -10.38 -7.06 0.40
N LYS A 84 -11.41 -7.52 1.12
CA LYS A 84 -11.93 -8.90 1.04
C LYS A 84 -10.84 -9.95 1.30
N PRO A 85 -10.23 -9.96 2.51
CA PRO A 85 -9.28 -11.02 2.88
C PRO A 85 -9.96 -12.39 2.75
N SER A 86 -9.18 -13.39 2.36
CA SER A 86 -9.63 -14.78 2.25
C SER A 86 -8.72 -15.67 3.09
N ARG A 87 -9.13 -16.93 3.35
CA ARG A 87 -8.26 -17.87 4.08
C ARG A 87 -6.89 -18.06 3.43
N GLN A 88 -6.78 -17.89 2.11
CA GLN A 88 -5.48 -17.92 1.41
C GLN A 88 -4.68 -16.62 1.62
N CYS A 89 -5.37 -15.48 1.77
CA CYS A 89 -4.79 -14.16 2.02
C CYS A 89 -4.88 -13.80 3.52
N GLY A 90 -4.05 -14.45 4.34
CA GLY A 90 -4.17 -14.45 5.81
C GLY A 90 -3.82 -13.16 6.54
N PHE A 91 -3.53 -12.07 5.83
CA PHE A 91 -3.24 -10.76 6.43
C PHE A 91 -4.16 -9.69 5.86
N GLU A 92 -4.65 -8.85 6.75
CA GLU A 92 -5.51 -7.74 6.40
C GLU A 92 -4.74 -6.46 6.10
N VAL A 93 -3.56 -6.26 6.70
CA VAL A 93 -2.75 -5.05 6.48
C VAL A 93 -1.32 -5.42 6.18
N LEU A 94 -0.76 -4.80 5.14
CA LEU A 94 0.67 -4.85 4.84
C LEU A 94 1.26 -3.47 5.05
N GLU A 95 2.37 -3.42 5.79
CA GLU A 95 3.18 -2.22 5.95
C GLU A 95 4.54 -2.44 5.28
N ILE A 96 4.97 -1.48 4.48
CA ILE A 96 6.31 -1.44 3.89
C ILE A 96 6.98 -0.17 4.40
N GLN A 97 8.07 -0.35 5.13
CA GLN A 97 8.77 0.73 5.81
C GLN A 97 10.27 0.67 5.57
N GLN A 98 10.90 1.83 5.45
CA GLN A 98 12.34 1.99 5.58
C GLN A 98 12.73 2.03 7.06
N GLU A 99 13.65 1.15 7.47
CA GLU A 99 14.02 0.95 8.88
C GLU A 99 15.08 1.96 9.37
N ASN A 100 15.93 2.45 8.48
CA ASN A 100 16.96 3.43 8.81
C ASN A 100 17.22 4.41 7.65
N SER A 101 17.67 5.62 8.00
CA SER A 101 18.04 6.64 7.01
C SER A 101 19.45 6.44 6.46
N ARG A 102 20.34 5.73 7.19
CA ARG A 102 21.74 5.49 6.81
C ARG A 102 22.22 4.11 7.30
N PRO A 103 22.54 3.16 6.40
CA PRO A 103 22.36 3.25 4.95
C PRO A 103 20.87 3.29 4.59
N SER A 104 20.46 4.04 3.56
CA SER A 104 19.05 4.23 3.20
C SER A 104 18.39 3.00 2.53
N SER A 105 18.98 1.83 2.75
CA SER A 105 18.78 0.63 1.97
C SER A 105 18.09 -0.47 2.77
N MET A 106 17.90 -0.32 4.08
CA MET A 106 17.18 -1.31 4.88
C MET A 106 15.69 -1.02 4.89
N TRP A 107 14.93 -1.95 4.34
CA TRP A 107 13.47 -1.92 4.30
C TRP A 107 12.92 -3.17 4.97
N ALA A 108 11.70 -3.08 5.49
CA ALA A 108 10.97 -4.20 6.04
C ALA A 108 9.53 -4.21 5.53
N LEU A 109 9.02 -5.42 5.35
CA LEU A 109 7.60 -5.72 5.23
C LEU A 109 7.11 -6.22 6.59
N ARG A 110 6.01 -5.67 7.09
CA ARG A 110 5.24 -6.23 8.21
C ARG A 110 3.86 -6.63 7.73
N ALA A 111 3.42 -7.83 8.10
CA ALA A 111 2.14 -8.38 7.71
C ALA A 111 1.25 -8.56 8.94
N TYR A 112 0.21 -7.73 9.07
CA TYR A 112 -0.68 -7.74 10.24
C TYR A 112 -1.90 -8.61 9.95
N PRO A 113 -2.23 -9.56 10.86
CA PRO A 113 -3.32 -10.51 10.63
C PRO A 113 -4.69 -9.83 10.58
N THR A 114 -4.86 -8.72 11.31
CA THR A 114 -6.10 -7.93 11.32
C THR A 114 -5.80 -6.43 11.27
N LEU A 115 -6.80 -5.63 10.89
CA LEU A 115 -6.72 -4.16 11.04
C LEU A 115 -6.46 -3.74 12.51
N GLU A 116 -7.07 -4.43 13.47
CA GLU A 116 -6.88 -4.16 14.89
C GLU A 116 -5.42 -4.35 15.32
N SER A 117 -4.75 -5.41 14.84
CA SER A 117 -3.33 -5.63 15.08
C SER A 117 -2.47 -4.48 14.56
N TYR A 118 -2.85 -3.86 13.45
CA TYR A 118 -2.15 -2.69 12.91
C TYR A 118 -2.43 -1.43 13.74
N GLU A 119 -3.68 -1.17 14.10
CA GLU A 119 -4.07 0.01 14.88
C GLU A 119 -3.46 0.01 16.28
N LYS A 120 -3.26 -1.17 16.87
CA LYS A 120 -2.72 -1.33 18.23
C LYS A 120 -1.23 -1.68 18.25
N ARG A 121 -0.53 -1.59 17.11
CA ARG A 121 0.88 -2.01 16.97
C ARG A 121 1.85 -1.35 17.95
N ASP A 122 1.54 -0.14 18.42
CA ASP A 122 2.38 0.63 19.33
C ASP A 122 2.04 0.39 20.82
N LEU A 123 1.05 -0.47 21.11
CA LEU A 123 0.69 -0.86 22.47
C LEU A 123 1.53 -2.08 22.91
N PRO A 124 2.19 -2.04 24.08
CA PRO A 124 3.06 -3.13 24.54
C PRO A 124 2.37 -4.51 24.58
N GLU A 125 1.09 -4.57 24.97
CA GLU A 125 0.35 -5.82 25.04
C GLU A 125 0.01 -6.46 23.68
N TRP A 126 0.20 -5.70 22.59
CA TRP A 126 0.07 -6.17 21.22
C TRP A 126 1.43 -6.46 20.60
N GLN A 127 2.38 -5.55 20.78
CA GLN A 127 3.74 -5.69 20.26
C GLN A 127 4.44 -6.94 20.80
N ASP A 128 4.32 -7.19 22.11
CA ASP A 128 4.99 -8.31 22.80
C ASP A 128 4.05 -9.51 23.02
N SER A 129 2.93 -9.56 22.29
CA SER A 129 1.92 -10.59 22.52
C SER A 129 2.42 -11.98 22.11
N PRO A 130 2.27 -13.01 22.98
CA PRO A 130 2.61 -14.38 22.63
C PRO A 130 1.50 -15.07 21.81
N LEU A 131 0.37 -14.39 21.58
CA LEU A 131 -0.79 -14.97 20.91
C LEU A 131 -0.53 -15.13 19.40
N PRO A 132 -0.65 -16.35 18.83
CA PRO A 132 -0.39 -16.59 17.41
C PRO A 132 -1.22 -15.71 16.47
N GLU A 133 -2.46 -15.40 16.84
CA GLU A 133 -3.37 -14.53 16.07
C GLU A 133 -2.96 -13.05 16.07
N ARG A 134 -1.99 -12.66 16.91
CA ARG A 134 -1.40 -11.31 16.95
C ARG A 134 0.03 -11.29 16.40
N ALA A 135 0.58 -12.44 16.02
CA ALA A 135 1.91 -12.50 15.44
C ALA A 135 1.96 -11.68 14.15
N VAL A 136 2.93 -10.76 14.08
CA VAL A 136 3.19 -9.91 12.91
C VAL A 136 4.51 -10.34 12.29
N PRO A 137 4.48 -11.19 11.24
CA PRO A 137 5.70 -11.54 10.53
C PRO A 137 6.37 -10.28 9.97
N MET A 138 7.67 -10.16 10.24
CA MET A 138 8.52 -9.12 9.69
C MET A 138 9.53 -9.75 8.73
N CYS A 139 9.57 -9.21 7.51
CA CYS A 139 10.47 -9.66 6.46
C CYS A 139 11.39 -8.53 6.03
N PRO A 140 12.71 -8.64 6.29
CA PRO A 140 13.64 -7.66 5.79
C PRO A 140 13.73 -7.79 4.26
N LEU A 141 13.60 -6.65 3.60
CA LEU A 141 13.52 -6.52 2.16
C LEU A 141 14.87 -6.10 1.61
N ASP A 142 15.16 -6.53 0.39
CA ASP A 142 16.23 -5.92 -0.39
C ASP A 142 15.95 -4.42 -0.53
N PRO A 143 17.01 -3.59 -0.65
CA PRO A 143 16.86 -2.18 -0.89
C PRO A 143 15.89 -1.96 -2.03
N ARG A 144 14.93 -1.05 -1.83
CA ARG A 144 13.86 -0.81 -2.79
C ARG A 144 14.36 -0.88 -4.24
N PRO A 145 13.88 -1.84 -5.05
CA PRO A 145 14.20 -1.87 -6.47
C PRO A 145 13.71 -0.56 -7.12
N ASP A 146 14.58 0.04 -7.94
CA ASP A 146 14.29 1.26 -8.68
C ASP A 146 12.94 1.10 -9.42
N PRO A 147 11.94 1.97 -9.21
CA PRO A 147 10.65 1.90 -9.89
C PRO A 147 10.75 2.08 -11.43
N ARG A 148 11.96 2.25 -11.98
CA ARG A 148 12.28 2.35 -13.41
C ARG A 148 12.73 1.05 -14.08
N GLN A 149 12.68 -0.11 -13.41
CA GLN A 149 12.88 -1.42 -14.05
C GLN A 149 11.58 -2.16 -14.31
#